data_AF-A0A947YDG2-F1
#
_entry.id   AF-A0A947YDG2-F1
#
_cell.length_a   1.000
_cell.length_b   1.000
_cell.length_c   1.000
_cell.angle_alpha   90.00
_cell.angle_beta   90.00
_cell.angle_gamma   90.00
#
_symmetry.space_group_name_H-M   'P 1'
#
loop_
_entity.id
_entity.type
_entity.pdbx_description
1 polymer ?
#
loop_
_entity_poly.entity_id
_entity_poly.type
_entity_poly.pdbx_seq_one_letter_code
_entity_poly.pdbx_strand_id
1 'polypeptide(L)' 'MKRLLILTRFVKEYEPRRLVEEGRRKGFKVDLVKYGQVDIGVDGGKPVIDLGKGRRLSDYDLIVPRA' A
#
# COMPACT_ATOMS: atom_id res chain seq x y z
N MET A 1 0.56 10.63 12.51
CA MET A 1 -0.03 10.93 11.18
C MET A 1 -0.52 9.62 10.58
N LYS A 2 -1.77 9.53 10.14
CA LYS A 2 -2.34 8.27 9.61
C LYS A 2 -1.65 7.87 8.30
N ARG A 3 -1.47 6.56 8.07
CA ARG A 3 -0.80 6.00 6.89
C ARG A 3 -1.81 5.30 6.00
N LEU A 4 -1.76 5.61 4.70
CA LEU A 4 -2.59 5.03 3.67
C LEU A 4 -1.71 4.22 2.71
N LEU A 5 -2.08 2.97 2.49
CA LEU A 5 -1.49 2.13 1.45
C LEU A 5 -2.42 2.10 0.24
N ILE A 6 -1.90 2.44 -0.93
CA ILE A 6 -2.57 2.17 -2.21
C ILE A 6 -1.83 1.01 -2.88
N LEU A 7 -2.54 -0.10 -3.06
CA LEU A 7 -2.04 -1.30 -3.77
C LEU A 7 -2.62 -1.31 -5.18
N THR A 8 -1.76 -1.26 -6.21
CA THR A 8 -2.21 -1.26 -7.62
C THR A 8 -1.14 -1.78 -8.55
N ARG A 9 -1.52 -2.37 -9.69
CA ARG A 9 -0.55 -2.69 -10.75
C ARG A 9 -0.08 -1.44 -11.50
N PHE A 10 -0.90 -0.39 -11.55
CA PHE A 10 -0.82 0.71 -12.50
C PHE A 10 -0.32 2.04 -11.91
N VAL A 11 0.81 2.02 -11.20
CA VAL A 11 1.35 3.17 -10.42
C VAL A 11 1.46 4.50 -11.17
N LYS A 12 1.58 4.50 -12.50
CA LYS A 12 1.74 5.72 -13.31
C LYS A 12 0.44 6.24 -13.92
N GLU A 13 -0.67 5.53 -13.73
CA GLU A 13 -1.96 5.89 -14.32
C GLU A 13 -2.66 7.02 -13.55
N TYR A 14 -3.65 7.64 -14.21
CA TYR A 14 -4.38 8.78 -13.68
C TYR A 14 -5.02 8.48 -12.31
N GLU A 15 -5.66 7.33 -12.18
CA GLU A 15 -6.44 7.00 -11.01
C GLU A 15 -5.57 6.81 -9.75
N PRO A 16 -4.48 6.01 -9.75
CA PRO A 16 -3.59 5.91 -8.60
C PRO A 16 -2.95 7.25 -8.22
N ARG A 17 -2.61 8.10 -9.20
CA ARG A 17 -2.11 9.45 -8.94
C ARG A 17 -3.14 10.31 -8.21
N ARG A 18 -4.39 10.30 -8.68
CA ARG A 18 -5.49 11.02 -8.04
C ARG A 18 -5.75 10.53 -6.61
N LEU A 19 -5.69 9.23 -6.36
CA LEU A 19 -5.85 8.66 -5.01
C LEU A 19 -4.73 9.10 -4.08
N VAL A 20 -3.49 9.19 -4.57
CA VAL A 20 -2.36 9.74 -3.79
C VAL A 20 -2.62 11.20 -3.43
N GLU A 21 -3.06 12.02 -4.39
CA GLU A 21 -3.36 13.44 -4.17
C GLU A 21 -4.47 13.63 -3.13
N GLU A 22 -5.59 12.92 -3.28
CA GLU A 22 -6.72 13.00 -2.34
C GLU A 22 -6.36 12.47 -0.95
N GLY A 23 -5.60 11.37 -0.87
CA GLY A 23 -5.11 10.85 0.41
C GLY A 23 -4.24 11.88 1.14
N ARG A 24 -3.34 12.57 0.42
CA ARG A 24 -2.52 13.64 0.98
C ARG A 24 -3.36 14.84 1.43
N ARG A 25 -4.36 15.27 0.63
CA ARG A 25 -5.30 16.34 1.00
C ARG A 25 -6.05 16.03 2.29
N LYS A 26 -6.36 14.76 2.54
CA LYS A 26 -7.00 14.28 3.78
C LYS A 26 -6.03 14.08 4.96
N GLY A 27 -4.75 14.45 4.81
CA GLY A 27 -3.75 14.38 5.88
C GLY A 27 -3.12 13.00 6.08
N PHE A 28 -3.23 12.09 5.11
CA PHE A 28 -2.54 10.81 5.17
C PHE A 28 -1.11 10.88 4.63
N LYS A 29 -0.22 10.11 5.24
CA LYS A 29 1.03 9.69 4.60
C LYS A 29 0.72 8.55 3.64
N VAL A 30 0.79 8.81 2.33
CA VAL A 30 0.39 7.84 1.32
C VAL A 30 1.60 7.10 0.74
N ASP A 31 1.59 5.77 0.85
CA ASP A 31 2.50 4.88 0.13
C ASP A 31 1.76 4.21 -1.02
N LEU A 32 2.39 4.19 -2.20
CA LEU A 32 1.89 3.53 -3.40
C LEU A 32 2.78 2.31 -3.69
N VAL A 33 2.19 1.11 -3.69
CA VAL A 33 2.90 -0.17 -3.82
C VAL A 33 2.33 -0.97 -4.98
N LYS A 34 3.22 -1.60 -5.76
CA LYS A 34 2.83 -2.50 -6.85
C LYS A 34 2.56 -3.90 -6.32
N TYR A 35 1.51 -4.56 -6.80
CA TYR A 35 1.29 -5.97 -6.46
C TYR A 35 2.49 -6.86 -6.81
N GLY A 36 3.15 -6.60 -7.94
CA GLY A 36 4.36 -7.34 -8.32
C GLY A 36 5.58 -7.12 -7.43
N GLN A 37 5.44 -6.35 -6.34
CA GLN A 37 6.46 -6.13 -5.32
C GLN A 37 6.01 -6.63 -3.94
N VAL A 38 4.85 -7.29 -3.85
CA VAL A 38 4.31 -7.84 -2.61
C VAL A 38 4.59 -9.33 -2.56
N ASP A 39 5.29 -9.76 -1.52
CA ASP A 39 5.52 -11.17 -1.22
C ASP A 39 4.60 -11.61 -0.08
N ILE A 40 3.95 -12.76 -0.25
CA ILE A 40 3.03 -13.33 0.73
C ILE A 40 3.52 -14.74 1.06
N GLY A 41 3.67 -15.02 2.35
CA GLY A 41 4.13 -16.32 2.85
C GLY A 41 3.56 -16.66 4.21
N VAL A 42 4.08 -17.75 4.77
CA VAL A 42 3.74 -18.22 6.12
C VAL A 42 5.03 -18.45 6.89
N ASP A 43 5.16 -17.84 8.07
CA ASP A 43 6.27 -18.04 8.99
C ASP A 43 5.73 -18.43 10.36
N GLY A 44 6.21 -19.55 10.92
CA GLY A 44 5.74 -20.07 12.21
C GLY A 44 4.22 -20.25 12.30
N GLY A 45 3.56 -20.60 11.19
CA GLY A 45 2.10 -20.76 11.11
C GLY A 45 1.31 -19.45 11.03
N LYS A 46 1.98 -18.29 10.91
CA LYS A 46 1.34 -16.98 10.77
C LYS A 46 1.54 -16.42 9.36
N PRO A 47 0.53 -15.78 8.74
CA PRO A 47 0.69 -15.13 7.46
C PRO A 47 1.65 -13.94 7.60
N VAL A 48 2.59 -13.84 6.67
CA VAL A 48 3.53 -12.73 6.54
C VAL A 48 3.31 -12.08 5.19
N ILE A 49 3.16 -10.75 5.19
CA ILE A 49 3.02 -9.94 3.99
C ILE A 49 4.15 -8.90 4.00
N ASP A 50 5.09 -9.06 3.08
CA ASP A 50 6.16 -8.08 2.84
C ASP A 50 5.73 -7.17 1.67
N LEU A 51 5.65 -5.86 1.94
CA LEU A 51 5.31 -4.85 0.94
C LEU A 51 6.56 -4.26 0.26
N GLY A 52 7.74 -4.83 0.54
CA GLY A 52 9.05 -4.38 0.13
C GLY A 52 9.55 -3.18 0.92
N LYS A 53 10.86 -2.91 0.82
CA LYS A 53 11.53 -1.75 1.47
C LYS A 53 11.29 -1.67 3.00
N GLY A 54 11.16 -2.82 3.65
CA GLY A 54 10.95 -2.92 5.10
C GLY A 54 9.56 -2.45 5.56
N ARG A 55 8.57 -2.37 4.68
CA ARG A 55 7.19 -1.97 5.01
C ARG A 55 6.37 -3.19 5.38
N ARG A 56 5.55 -3.07 6.42
CA ARG A 56 4.63 -4.12 6.87
C ARG A 56 3.19 -3.68 6.69
N LEU A 57 2.28 -4.63 6.48
CA LEU A 57 0.85 -4.33 6.37
C LEU A 57 0.31 -3.63 7.64
N SER A 58 0.86 -3.98 8.80
CA SER A 58 0.55 -3.38 10.11
C SER A 58 0.93 -1.92 10.25
N ASP A 59 1.72 -1.36 9.32
CA ASP A 59 2.12 0.05 9.35
C ASP A 59 1.02 1.00 8.86
N TYR A 60 -0.11 0.48 8.36
CA TYR A 60 -1.13 1.23 7.65
C TYR A 60 -2.47 1.23 8.37
N ASP A 61 -3.10 2.40 8.46
CA ASP A 61 -4.44 2.57 9.04
C ASP A 61 -5.54 2.28 8.01
N LEU A 62 -5.23 2.43 6.72
CA LEU A 62 -6.16 2.19 5.62
C LEU A 62 -5.42 1.62 4.41
N ILE A 63 -6.07 0.68 3.74
CA ILE A 63 -5.57 0.04 2.52
C ILE A 63 -6.63 0.22 1.43
N VAL A 64 -6.21 0.70 0.27
CA VAL A 64 -7.04 0.85 -0.93
C VAL A 64 -6.48 -0.09 -2.01
N PRO A 65 -7.03 -1.30 -2.16
CA PRO A 65 -6.70 -2.17 -3.26
C PRO A 65 -7.38 -1.67 -4.54
N ARG A 66 -6.60 -1.53 -5.62
CA ARG A 66 -7.05 -1.18 -6.98
C ARG A 66 -6.41 -2.13 -7.98
N ALA A 67 -7.07 -2.40 -9.11
CA ALA A 67 -6.50 -3.21 -10.19
C ALA A 67 -5.22 -2.55 -10.74
#